data_AF-A0A386ZPS0-F1
#
_entry.id   AF-A0A386ZPS0-F1
#
_cell.length_a   1.000
_cell.length_b   1.000
_cell.length_c   1.000
_cell.angle_alpha   90.00
_cell.angle_beta   90.00
_cell.angle_gamma   90.00
#
_symmetry.space_group_name_H-M   'P 1'
#
loop_
_entity.id
_entity.type
_entity.pdbx_description
1 polymer ?
#
loop_
_entity_poly.entity_id
_entity_poly.type
_entity_poly.pdbx_seq_one_letter_code
_entity_poly.pdbx_strand_id
1 'polypeptide(L)' 'MKVAEITSLNPISVDGSVERPTDSEFKILDQLAQKLNPDSKGVINLYTEREPCPACDNVIKQFQDKFPGVKVNVTNG' A
#
# COMPACT_ATOMS: atom_id res chain seq x y z
N MET A 1 6.84 25.03 -4.97
CA MET A 1 7.36 23.66 -4.93
C MET A 1 6.23 22.76 -4.47
N LYS A 2 5.51 22.10 -5.39
CA LYS A 2 4.38 21.22 -5.07
C LYS A 2 4.53 19.97 -5.91
N VAL A 3 5.29 19.01 -5.38
CA VAL A 3 5.58 17.73 -6.03
C VAL A 3 5.61 16.69 -4.92
N ALA A 4 4.52 15.92 -4.75
CA ALA A 4 4.43 14.60 -4.08
C ALA A 4 3.00 14.18 -3.68
N GLU A 5 2.00 15.07 -3.64
CA GLU A 5 0.71 14.76 -2.98
C GLU A 5 -0.25 13.82 -3.76
N ILE A 6 0.06 13.40 -4.98
CA ILE A 6 -0.82 12.50 -5.77
C ILE A 6 -0.35 11.04 -5.81
N THR A 7 0.87 10.73 -5.36
CA THR A 7 1.42 9.38 -5.47
C THR A 7 1.47 8.62 -4.14
N SER A 8 1.54 9.33 -3.01
CA SER A 8 1.65 8.67 -1.70
C SER A 8 0.35 7.95 -1.30
N LEU A 9 0.50 6.79 -0.64
CA LEU A 9 -0.62 6.04 -0.07
C LEU A 9 -0.98 6.64 1.30
N ASN A 10 -2.23 6.48 1.73
CA ASN A 10 -2.69 6.99 3.02
C ASN A 10 -2.73 5.86 4.07
N PRO A 11 -1.83 5.83 5.07
CA PRO A 11 -1.76 4.78 6.08
C PRO A 11 -2.74 5.02 7.25
N ILE A 12 -3.98 5.38 6.94
CA ILE A 12 -5.06 5.61 7.91
C ILE A 12 -6.16 4.57 7.67
N SER A 13 -6.79 4.05 8.72
CA SER A 13 -7.97 3.18 8.60
C SER A 13 -9.13 3.92 7.93
N VAL A 14 -10.08 3.18 7.35
CA VAL A 14 -11.23 3.78 6.64
C VAL A 14 -12.10 4.69 7.53
N ASP A 15 -12.14 4.43 8.83
CA ASP A 15 -12.89 5.20 9.81
C ASP A 15 -12.06 6.35 10.44
N GLY A 16 -10.76 6.43 10.13
CA GLY A 16 -9.88 7.48 10.63
C GLY A 16 -9.31 7.25 12.04
N SER A 17 -9.66 6.16 12.73
CA SER A 17 -9.23 5.94 14.12
C SER A 17 -7.80 5.44 14.27
N VAL A 18 -7.21 4.84 13.23
CA VAL A 18 -5.90 4.19 13.32
C VAL A 18 -4.99 4.69 12.20
N GLU A 19 -3.89 5.35 12.55
CA GLU A 19 -2.83 5.75 11.63
C GLU A 19 -1.57 4.91 11.87
N ARG A 20 -0.97 4.41 10.79
CA ARG A 20 0.16 3.45 10.82
C ARG A 20 1.25 3.79 9.79
N PRO A 21 1.85 4.99 9.85
CA PRO A 21 2.79 5.44 8.83
C PRO A 21 4.17 4.78 8.96
N THR A 22 4.41 4.06 10.05
CA THR A 22 5.67 3.36 10.32
C THR A 22 5.66 1.90 9.92
N ASP A 23 4.47 1.33 9.69
CA ASP A 23 4.28 -0.10 9.42
C ASP A 23 4.92 -0.48 8.07
N SER A 24 5.49 -1.68 8.02
CA SER A 24 6.31 -2.14 6.90
C SER A 24 5.50 -2.24 5.61
N GLU A 25 4.23 -2.66 5.69
CA GLU A 25 3.31 -2.76 4.57
C GLU A 25 3.16 -1.42 3.87
N PHE A 26 3.00 -0.33 4.63
CA PHE A 26 2.93 1.01 4.08
C PHE A 26 4.23 1.43 3.42
N LYS A 27 5.36 1.30 4.12
CA LYS A 27 6.66 1.72 3.57
C LYS A 27 7.00 1.02 2.27
N ILE A 28 6.80 -0.30 2.19
CA ILE A 28 7.11 -1.09 1.00
C ILE A 28 6.20 -0.67 -0.16
N LEU A 29 4.89 -0.61 0.05
CA LEU A 29 3.94 -0.31 -1.02
C LEU A 29 4.03 1.15 -1.48
N ASP A 30 4.29 2.10 -0.58
CA ASP A 30 4.49 3.51 -0.94
C ASP A 30 5.77 3.68 -1.77
N GLN A 31 6.88 3.04 -1.35
CA GLN A 31 8.12 3.06 -2.13
C GLN A 31 7.97 2.42 -3.51
N LEU A 32 7.16 1.37 -3.64
CA LEU A 32 6.84 0.77 -4.94
C LEU A 32 5.97 1.71 -5.78
N ALA A 33 4.97 2.35 -5.17
CA ALA A 33 4.08 3.30 -5.85
C ALA A 33 4.84 4.49 -6.44
N GLN A 34 5.96 4.91 -5.81
CA GLN A 34 6.83 5.96 -6.34
C GLN A 34 7.67 5.54 -7.55
N LYS A 35 7.83 4.22 -7.79
CA LYS A 35 8.69 3.67 -8.85
C LYS A 35 7.91 3.07 -10.02
N LEU A 36 6.65 2.71 -9.81
CA LEU A 36 5.80 2.08 -10.80
C LEU A 36 4.99 3.10 -11.58
N ASN A 37 4.70 2.78 -12.84
CA ASN A 37 3.73 3.50 -13.64
C ASN A 37 2.32 2.92 -13.43
N PRO A 38 1.23 3.67 -13.58
CA PRO A 38 -0.15 3.18 -13.40
C PRO A 38 -0.53 1.97 -14.28
N ASP A 39 0.13 1.81 -15.42
CA ASP A 39 -0.05 0.71 -16.38
C ASP A 39 0.86 -0.50 -16.12
N SER A 40 1.69 -0.43 -15.07
CA SER A 40 2.58 -1.53 -14.67
C SER A 40 1.80 -2.79 -14.37
N LYS A 41 2.37 -3.93 -14.73
CA LYS A 41 1.79 -5.26 -14.51
C LYS A 41 2.74 -6.14 -13.75
N GLY A 42 2.21 -6.96 -12.85
CA GLY A 42 3.04 -7.88 -12.09
C GLY A 42 2.31 -8.52 -10.93
N VAL A 43 3.06 -9.27 -10.12
CA VAL A 43 2.58 -9.91 -8.91
C VAL A 43 3.51 -9.55 -7.77
N ILE A 44 2.97 -9.02 -6.69
CA ILE A 44 3.64 -8.80 -5.41
C ILE A 44 3.12 -9.86 -4.45
N ASN A 45 4.02 -10.68 -3.89
CA ASN A 45 3.70 -11.58 -2.79
C ASN A 45 4.24 -10.95 -1.51
N LEU A 46 3.35 -10.41 -0.68
CA LEU A 46 3.67 -9.73 0.57
C LEU A 46 3.46 -10.70 1.74
N TYR A 47 4.56 -11.09 2.37
CA TYR A 47 4.53 -11.84 3.61
C TYR A 47 4.67 -10.88 4.80
N THR A 48 3.80 -11.02 5.80
CA THR A 48 3.86 -10.24 7.03
C THR A 48 3.80 -11.17 8.25
N GLU A 49 4.57 -10.87 9.29
CA GLU A 49 4.60 -11.65 10.53
C GLU A 49 3.26 -11.62 11.27
N ARG A 50 2.48 -10.54 11.09
CA ARG A 50 1.19 -10.34 11.75
C ARG A 50 0.14 -10.05 10.71
N GLU A 51 -1.13 -10.33 11.03
CA GLU A 51 -2.22 -9.93 10.15
C GLU A 51 -2.17 -8.42 9.88
N PRO A 52 -2.32 -7.98 8.61
CA PRO A 52 -2.42 -6.58 8.27
C PRO A 52 -3.49 -5.89 9.11
N CYS A 53 -3.14 -4.80 9.77
CA CYS A 53 -4.13 -4.03 10.52
C CYS A 53 -5.06 -3.26 9.55
N PRO A 54 -6.19 -2.69 10.03
CA PRO A 54 -7.15 -1.99 9.18
C PRO A 54 -6.55 -0.85 8.35
N ALA A 55 -5.51 -0.17 8.87
CA ALA A 55 -4.78 0.86 8.12
C ALA A 55 -3.91 0.25 7.01
N CYS A 56 -3.21 -0.85 7.28
CA CYS A 56 -2.40 -1.56 6.27
C CYS A 56 -3.28 -2.17 5.17
N ASP A 57 -4.44 -2.73 5.51
CA ASP A 57 -5.43 -3.19 4.52
C ASP A 57 -5.90 -2.06 3.61
N ASN A 58 -6.11 -0.86 4.17
CA ASN A 58 -6.49 0.30 3.38
C ASN A 58 -5.38 0.72 2.41
N VAL A 59 -4.12 0.67 2.84
CA VAL A 59 -2.95 0.92 1.96
C VAL A 59 -2.89 -0.09 0.82
N ILE A 60 -3.08 -1.38 1.10
CA ILE A 60 -3.07 -2.44 0.08
C ILE A 60 -4.17 -2.19 -0.97
N LYS A 61 -5.38 -1.83 -0.54
CA LYS A 61 -6.48 -1.48 -1.45
C LYS A 61 -6.14 -0.27 -2.31
N GLN A 62 -5.67 0.82 -1.70
CA GLN A 62 -5.25 2.02 -2.43
C GLN A 62 -4.17 1.71 -3.47
N PHE A 63 -3.23 0.82 -3.15
CA PHE A 63 -2.19 0.39 -4.11
C PHE A 63 -2.81 -0.37 -5.29
N GLN A 64 -3.68 -1.34 -5.04
CA GLN A 64 -4.35 -2.11 -6.10
C GLN A 64 -5.24 -1.22 -6.99
N ASP A 65 -5.92 -0.23 -6.42
CA ASP A 65 -6.72 0.73 -7.17
C ASP A 65 -5.84 1.63 -8.07
N LYS A 66 -4.67 2.04 -7.59
CA LYS A 66 -3.69 2.82 -8.38
C LYS A 66 -3.01 1.99 -9.47
N PHE A 67 -2.81 0.70 -9.24
CA PHE A 67 -2.08 -0.21 -10.14
C PHE A 67 -2.92 -1.45 -10.46
N PRO A 68 -3.99 -1.34 -11.27
CA PRO A 68 -4.92 -2.44 -11.54
C PRO A 68 -4.26 -3.62 -12.27
N GLY A 69 -3.09 -3.41 -12.90
CA GLY A 69 -2.28 -4.47 -13.50
C GLY A 69 -1.41 -5.25 -12.52
N VAL A 70 -1.28 -4.79 -11.27
CA VAL A 70 -0.43 -5.39 -10.24
C VAL A 70 -1.29 -6.13 -9.23
N LYS A 71 -1.12 -7.45 -9.14
CA LYS A 71 -1.78 -8.28 -8.15
C LYS A 71 -0.97 -8.32 -6.86
N VAL A 72 -1.56 -7.95 -5.73
CA VAL A 72 -0.93 -8.08 -4.41
C VAL A 72 -1.54 -9.27 -3.68
N ASN A 73 -0.76 -10.32 -3.46
CA ASN A 73 -1.13 -11.45 -2.63
C ASN A 73 -0.55 -11.24 -1.24
N VAL A 74 -1.37 -11.31 -0.21
CA VAL A 74 -0.93 -11.13 1.18
C VAL A 74 -1.05 -12.45 1.92
N THR A 75 0.01 -12.83 2.62
CA THR A 75 0.06 -14.01 3.48
C THR A 75 0.66 -13.63 4.82
N ASN A 76 0.18 -14.24 5.90
CA ASN A 76 0.62 -13.98 7.26
C ASN A 76 0.91 -15.29 8.02
N GLY A 77 1.79 -15.23 9.02
CA GLY A 77 2.16 -16.38 9.85
C GLY A 77 3.33 -16.14 10.78
#